data_AF-A0A354C0D7-F1
#
_entry.id   AF-A0A354C0D7-F1
#
_cell.length_a   1.000
_cell.length_b   1.000
_cell.length_c   1.000
_cell.angle_alpha   90.00
_cell.angle_beta   90.00
_cell.angle_gamma   90.00
#
_symmetry.space_group_name_H-M   'P 1'
#
loop_
_entity.id
_entity.type
_entity.pdbx_description
1 polymer ?
#
loop_
_entity_poly.entity_id
_entity_poly.type
_entity_poly.pdbx_seq_one_letter_code
_entity_poly.pdbx_strand_id
1 'polypeptide(L)' 'MQNKNLFNRKGLKSFRSSLRNMSTSAEAALWEMLKSRKLEGRKFRRQYSIGCYIVDF' A
#
# COMPACT_ATOMS: atom_id res chain seq x y z
N MET A 1 3.34 15.74 23.17
CA MET A 1 4.21 15.15 22.13
C MET A 1 3.93 13.64 22.03
N GLN A 2 3.24 13.16 20.99
CA GLN A 2 3.03 11.72 20.80
C GLN A 2 3.50 11.29 19.39
N ASN A 3 4.73 10.77 19.41
CA ASN A 3 5.41 9.84 18.53
C ASN A 3 4.89 9.56 17.09
N LYS A 4 5.66 10.11 16.15
CA LYS A 4 6.52 9.37 15.21
C LYS A 4 5.85 8.24 14.40
N ASN A 5 5.51 8.57 13.15
CA ASN A 5 5.30 7.65 12.03
C ASN A 5 4.15 6.63 12.21
N LEU A 6 2.92 7.14 12.31
CA LEU A 6 1.70 6.36 12.05
C LEU A 6 1.77 5.63 10.69
N PHE A 7 2.43 6.28 9.74
CA PHE A 7 2.59 5.78 8.40
C PHE A 7 3.96 5.14 8.20
N ASN A 8 4.04 4.13 7.34
CA ASN A 8 5.31 3.60 6.86
C ASN A 8 6.23 3.01 7.96
N ARG A 9 5.64 2.40 9.01
CA ARG A 9 6.41 1.73 10.08
C ARG A 9 7.53 0.84 9.51
N LYS A 10 8.77 1.10 9.94
CA LYS A 10 9.98 0.44 9.43
C LYS A 10 9.96 -1.08 9.69
N GLY A 11 9.42 -1.52 10.83
CA GLY A 11 9.29 -2.95 11.15
C GLY A 11 8.38 -3.73 10.18
N LEU A 12 7.37 -3.05 9.60
CA LEU A 12 6.46 -3.65 8.63
C LEU A 12 6.99 -3.55 7.18
N LYS A 13 8.24 -3.11 6.97
CA LYS A 13 8.81 -2.99 5.62
C LYS A 13 8.95 -4.35 4.94
N SER A 14 9.43 -5.36 5.65
CA SER A 14 9.57 -6.72 5.12
C SER A 14 8.20 -7.30 4.74
N PHE A 15 7.22 -7.19 5.64
CA PHE A 15 5.86 -7.66 5.41
C PHE A 15 5.19 -6.98 4.20
N ARG A 16 5.35 -5.65 4.06
CA ARG A 16 4.90 -4.89 2.88
C ARG A 16 5.64 -5.20 1.60
N SER A 17 6.78 -5.88 1.65
CA SER A 17 7.46 -6.38 0.45
C SER A 17 6.91 -7.75 0.07
N SER A 18 6.72 -8.63 1.06
CA SER A 18 6.12 -9.96 0.86
C SER A 18 4.69 -9.87 0.34
N LEU A 19 3.87 -8.97 0.90
CA LEU A 19 2.51 -8.73 0.41
C LEU A 19 2.49 -8.28 -1.06
N ARG A 20 3.52 -7.57 -1.57
CA ARG A 20 3.56 -7.15 -3.00
C ARG A 20 3.72 -8.31 -3.93
N ASN A 21 4.39 -9.36 -3.47
CA ASN A 21 4.61 -10.59 -4.21
C ASN A 21 3.45 -11.57 -4.02
N MET A 22 2.67 -11.42 -2.96
CA MET A 22 1.54 -12.29 -2.61
C MET A 22 0.18 -11.63 -2.87
N SER A 23 0.14 -10.54 -3.66
CA SER A 23 -1.12 -9.91 -4.05
C SER A 23 -1.94 -10.83 -4.94
N THR A 24 -3.24 -10.83 -4.74
CA THR A 24 -4.18 -11.61 -5.54
C THR A 24 -4.23 -11.10 -6.99
N SER A 25 -4.68 -11.95 -7.91
CA SER A 25 -4.87 -11.57 -9.32
C SER A 25 -5.87 -10.41 -9.48
N ALA A 26 -6.90 -10.36 -8.64
CA ALA A 26 -7.87 -9.27 -8.60
C ALA A 26 -7.21 -7.94 -8.21
N GLU A 27 -6.37 -7.92 -7.18
CA GLU A 27 -5.63 -6.72 -6.77
C GLU A 27 -4.62 -6.27 -7.82
N ALA A 28 -3.97 -7.21 -8.52
CA ALA A 28 -3.07 -6.89 -9.62
C ALA A 28 -3.82 -6.19 -10.77
N ALA A 29 -4.98 -6.73 -11.16
CA ALA A 29 -5.84 -6.11 -12.17
C ALA A 29 -6.33 -4.72 -11.75
N LEU A 30 -6.74 -4.56 -10.48
CA LEU A 30 -7.13 -3.27 -9.93
C LEU A 30 -5.96 -2.27 -9.91
N TRP A 31 -4.76 -2.71 -9.52
CA TRP A 31 -3.58 -1.87 -9.55
C TRP A 31 -3.20 -1.41 -10.96
N GLU A 32 -3.36 -2.25 -11.99
CA GLU A 32 -3.12 -1.86 -13.39
C GLU A 32 -4.05 -0.72 -13.87
N MET A 33 -5.27 -0.67 -13.32
CA MET A 33 -6.24 0.40 -13.56
C MET A 33 -5.98 1.65 -12.71
N LEU A 34 -5.45 1.51 -11.50
CA LEU A 34 -5.19 2.63 -10.57
C LEU A 34 -3.80 3.25 -10.74
N LYS A 35 -2.81 2.49 -11.21
CA LYS A 35 -1.42 2.96 -11.37
C LYS A 35 -1.35 4.11 -12.37
N SER A 36 -0.30 4.91 -12.26
CA SER A 36 -0.01 6.01 -13.18
C SER A 36 -1.08 7.11 -13.23
N ARG A 37 -1.87 7.29 -12.17
CA ARG A 37 -2.95 8.29 -12.08
C ARG A 37 -4.03 8.13 -13.16
N LYS A 38 -4.22 6.90 -13.66
CA LYS A 38 -5.22 6.57 -14.66
C LYS A 38 -6.65 6.86 -14.20
N LEU A 39 -6.92 6.75 -12.90
CA LEU A 39 -8.23 7.08 -12.34
C LEU A 39 -8.31 8.56 -11.99
N GLU A 40 -8.88 9.36 -12.89
CA GLU A 40 -9.17 10.79 -12.69
C GLU A 40 -7.96 11.63 -12.23
N GLY A 41 -6.73 11.27 -12.61
CA GLY A 41 -5.53 11.98 -12.16
C GLY A 41 -5.16 11.73 -10.69
N ARG A 42 -5.85 10.84 -9.97
CA ARG A 42 -5.63 10.56 -8.55
C ARG A 42 -4.42 9.65 -8.33
N LYS A 43 -3.61 9.96 -7.31
CA LYS A 43 -2.40 9.19 -6.98
C LYS A 43 -2.71 8.09 -5.96
N PHE A 44 -2.84 6.85 -6.43
CA PHE A 44 -3.00 5.67 -5.58
C PHE A 44 -1.66 5.11 -5.10
N ARG A 45 -1.66 4.50 -3.90
CA ARG A 45 -0.49 3.87 -3.28
C ARG A 45 -0.87 2.52 -2.71
N ARG A 46 -0.38 1.44 -3.32
CA ARG A 46 -0.61 0.12 -2.77
C ARG A 46 0.24 -0.21 -1.55
N GLN A 47 -0.32 -1.02 -0.65
CA GLN A 47 0.34 -1.62 0.51
C GLN A 47 0.96 -0.61 1.45
N TYR A 48 0.08 0.21 2.02
CA TYR A 48 0.42 1.29 2.92
C TYR A 48 0.14 0.89 4.37
N SER A 49 1.13 1.04 5.25
CA SER A 49 0.92 0.77 6.67
C SER A 49 0.33 1.98 7.36
N ILE A 50 -0.76 1.75 8.09
CA ILE A 50 -1.46 2.73 8.93
C ILE A 50 -1.53 2.12 10.34
N GLY A 51 -0.63 2.58 11.21
CA GLY A 51 -0.51 2.04 12.56
C GLY A 51 -0.20 0.55 12.56
N CYS A 52 -1.13 -0.26 13.07
CA CYS A 52 -1.01 -1.72 13.15
C CYS A 52 -1.61 -2.43 11.92
N TYR A 53 -2.24 -1.70 11.00
CA TYR A 53 -2.88 -2.24 9.81
C TYR A 53 -2.06 -1.97 8.56
N ILE A 54 -2.23 -2.82 7.55
CA ILE A 54 -1.67 -2.63 6.22
C ILE A 54 -2.83 -2.68 5.24
N VAL A 55 -2.98 -1.59 4.49
CA VAL A 55 -4.07 -1.39 3.54
C VAL A 55 -3.56 -1.63 2.14
N ASP A 56 -4.35 -2.30 1.31
CA ASP A 56 -3.95 -2.69 -0.05
C ASP A 56 -3.90 -1.53 -1.04
N PHE A 57 -4.73 -0.48 -0.90
CA PHE A 57 -4.74 0.74 -1.73
C PHE A 57 -4.94 2.04 -0.93
#